data_AF-A0A645J1I1-F1
#
_entry.id   AF-A0A645J1I1-F1
#
_cell.length_a   1.000
_cell.length_b   1.000
_cell.length_c   1.000
_cell.angle_alpha   90.00
_cell.angle_beta   90.00
_cell.angle_gamma   90.00
#
_symmetry.space_group_name_H-M   'P 1'
#
loop_
_entity.id
_entity.type
_entity.pdbx_description
1 polymer ?
#
loop_
_entity_poly.entity_id
_entity_poly.type
_entity_poly.pdbx_seq_one_letter_code
_entity_poly.pdbx_strand_id
1 'polypeptide(L)'
;MALAFLVIFFRFKHLNKMTPADKEWLAKAKNMVDGNDHDMPEQGKYNGGQKVMFWALAVCMLLMAVSGLLIWRAWFGFDITLVRLGAVVHAAAGAVMIGLIMVHVYAAIWVKGTIRAMWYGTVTRAWAKQHHRGWYRQVTGK
;
A
#
# COMPACT_ATOMS: atom_id res chain seq x y z
N MET A 1 -13.59 10.05 -6.88
CA MET A 1 -12.60 9.22 -6.15
C MET A 1 -11.84 8.25 -7.04
N ALA A 2 -12.49 7.32 -7.76
CA ALA A 2 -11.80 6.31 -8.57
C ALA A 2 -10.80 6.90 -9.60
N LEU A 3 -11.17 7.99 -10.28
CA LEU A 3 -10.28 8.69 -11.23
C LEU A 3 -9.00 9.24 -10.56
N ALA A 4 -9.14 9.89 -9.41
CA ALA A 4 -7.98 10.39 -8.65
C ALA A 4 -7.07 9.23 -8.21
N PHE A 5 -7.66 8.10 -7.83
CA PHE A 5 -6.91 6.90 -7.49
C PHE A 5 -6.13 6.35 -8.69
N LEU A 6 -6.72 6.34 -9.89
CA LEU A 6 -6.00 5.91 -11.11
C LEU A 6 -4.78 6.79 -11.39
N VAL A 7 -4.89 8.11 -11.23
CA VAL A 7 -3.76 9.04 -11.39
C VAL A 7 -2.63 8.69 -10.42
N ILE A 8 -2.96 8.48 -9.15
CA ILE A 8 -2.00 8.11 -8.10
C ILE A 8 -1.39 6.73 -8.41
N PHE A 9 -2.21 5.74 -8.78
CA PHE A 9 -1.77 4.39 -9.11
C PHE A 9 -0.73 4.41 -10.24
N PHE A 10 -1.01 5.09 -11.37
CA PHE A 10 -0.07 5.17 -12.47
C PHE A 10 1.21 5.93 -12.13
N ARG A 11 1.11 6.97 -11.29
CA ARG A 11 2.28 7.71 -10.79
C ARG A 11 3.20 6.84 -9.93
N PHE A 12 2.64 5.98 -9.07
CA PHE A 12 3.42 5.23 -8.07
C PHE A 12 3.67 3.76 -8.40
N LYS A 13 3.00 3.15 -9.39
CA LYS A 13 3.15 1.72 -9.72
C LYS A 13 4.60 1.33 -10.03
N HIS A 14 5.37 2.23 -10.65
CA HIS A 14 6.76 1.96 -11.02
C HIS A 14 7.68 1.85 -9.79
N LEU A 15 7.38 2.61 -8.73
CA LEU A 15 8.10 2.58 -7.46
C LEU A 15 7.71 1.38 -6.59
N ASN A 16 6.55 0.77 -6.88
CA ASN A 16 5.99 -0.35 -6.12
C ASN A 16 6.14 -1.71 -6.82
N LYS A 17 7.01 -1.81 -7.84
CA LYS A 17 7.34 -3.11 -8.43
C LYS A 17 8.05 -3.99 -7.40
N MET A 18 7.59 -5.23 -7.29
CA MET A 18 8.20 -6.25 -6.44
C MET A 18 9.54 -6.70 -7.02
N THR A 19 10.57 -6.62 -6.20
CA THR A 19 11.95 -7.02 -6.49
C THR A 19 12.32 -8.25 -5.64
N PRO A 20 13.40 -8.97 -5.97
CA PRO A 20 13.88 -10.08 -5.15
C PRO A 20 14.15 -9.68 -3.69
N ALA A 21 14.68 -8.47 -3.47
CA ALA A 21 14.92 -7.93 -2.13
C ALA A 21 13.62 -7.76 -1.31
N ASP A 22 12.50 -7.45 -1.97
CA ASP A 22 11.20 -7.35 -1.29
C ASP A 22 10.68 -8.72 -0.84
N LYS A 23 10.96 -9.78 -1.61
CA LYS A 23 10.59 -11.15 -1.22
C LYS A 23 11.40 -11.60 0.00
N GLU A 24 12.69 -11.29 0.04
CA GLU A 24 13.53 -11.55 1.21
C GLU A 24 13.04 -10.74 2.43
N TRP A 25 12.66 -9.48 2.23
CA TRP A 25 12.09 -8.65 3.29
C TRP A 25 10.83 -9.29 3.87
N LEU A 26 9.93 -9.79 3.00
CA LEU A 26 8.70 -10.46 3.43
C LEU A 26 8.99 -11.76 4.18
N ALA A 27 10.01 -12.53 3.77
CA ALA A 27 10.42 -13.74 4.48
C ALA A 27 10.93 -13.43 5.91
N LYS A 28 11.56 -12.26 6.10
CA LYS A 28 12.07 -11.79 7.40
C LYS A 28 11.11 -10.84 8.13
N ALA A 29 9.88 -10.66 7.65
CA ALA A 29 8.94 -9.67 8.19
C ALA A 29 8.64 -9.87 9.69
N LYS A 30 8.70 -11.12 10.18
CA LYS A 30 8.53 -11.42 11.61
C LYS A 30 9.60 -10.73 12.47
N ASN A 31 10.86 -10.76 12.03
CA ASN A 31 11.97 -10.14 12.76
C ASN A 31 11.79 -8.62 12.86
N MET A 32 11.23 -8.00 11.82
CA MET A 32 10.90 -6.57 11.82
C MET A 32 9.82 -6.24 12.86
N VAL A 33 8.77 -7.07 12.94
CA VAL A 33 7.68 -6.92 13.93
C VAL A 33 8.21 -7.13 15.35
N ASP A 34 9.18 -8.03 15.53
CA ASP A 34 9.85 -8.30 16.81
C ASP A 34 10.89 -7.22 17.17
N GLY A 35 11.06 -6.18 16.35
CA GLY A 35 11.91 -5.02 16.61
C GLY A 35 13.37 -5.16 16.17
N ASN A 36 13.74 -6.24 15.49
CA ASN A 36 15.07 -6.43 14.91
C ASN A 36 15.09 -5.95 13.44
N ASP A 37 15.34 -4.66 13.23
CA ASP A 37 15.42 -4.02 11.91
C ASP A 37 16.83 -4.10 11.28
N HIS A 38 17.84 -4.53 12.03
CA HIS A 38 19.25 -4.52 11.62
C HIS A 38 19.57 -5.48 10.46
N ASP A 39 18.91 -6.65 10.39
CA ASP A 39 19.17 -7.70 9.39
C ASP A 39 18.26 -7.64 8.16
N MET A 40 17.57 -6.52 7.97
CA MET A 40 16.70 -6.32 6.81
C MET A 40 17.52 -6.11 5.53
N PRO A 41 17.07 -6.66 4.38
CA PRO A 41 17.72 -6.42 3.11
C PRO A 41 17.67 -4.93 2.74
N GLU A 42 18.58 -4.50 1.85
CA GLU A 42 18.64 -3.10 1.40
C GLU A 42 17.36 -2.71 0.65
N GLN A 43 16.47 -1.99 1.35
CA GLN A 43 15.18 -1.56 0.83
C GLN A 43 15.32 -0.37 -0.11
N GLY A 44 14.58 -0.40 -1.22
CA GLY A 44 14.40 0.75 -2.10
C GLY A 44 13.53 1.84 -1.47
N LYS A 45 12.92 2.69 -2.30
CA LYS A 45 12.10 3.82 -1.81
C LYS A 45 10.91 3.37 -0.95
N TYR A 46 10.37 2.19 -1.25
CA TYR A 46 9.36 1.51 -0.44
C TYR A 46 9.86 0.11 -0.11
N ASN A 47 9.48 -0.38 1.07
CA ASN A 47 9.81 -1.73 1.52
C ASN A 47 8.81 -2.79 1.03
N GLY A 48 9.12 -4.07 1.27
CA GLY A 48 8.27 -5.18 0.82
C GLY A 48 6.84 -5.08 1.36
N GLY A 49 6.67 -4.78 2.65
CA GLY A 49 5.35 -4.62 3.28
C GLY A 49 4.54 -3.45 2.71
N GLN A 50 5.17 -2.30 2.48
CA GLN A 50 4.55 -1.13 1.86
C GLN A 50 4.10 -1.44 0.42
N LYS A 51 4.90 -2.19 -0.35
CA LYS A 51 4.54 -2.60 -1.71
C LYS A 51 3.38 -3.60 -1.71
N VAL A 52 3.37 -4.58 -0.79
CA VAL A 52 2.22 -5.49 -0.63
C VAL A 52 0.96 -4.69 -0.33
N MET A 53 1.05 -3.74 0.62
CA MET A 53 -0.07 -2.88 0.98
C MET A 53 -0.58 -2.06 -0.21
N PHE A 54 0.33 -1.49 -1.02
CA PHE A 54 -0.03 -0.76 -2.24
C PHE A 54 -0.84 -1.63 -3.21
N TRP A 55 -0.38 -2.85 -3.50
CA TRP A 55 -1.07 -3.75 -4.43
C TRP A 55 -2.39 -4.26 -3.86
N ALA A 56 -2.44 -4.59 -2.58
CA ALA A 56 -3.67 -5.02 -1.91
C ALA A 56 -4.74 -3.93 -1.95
N LEU A 57 -4.39 -2.69 -1.57
CA LEU A 57 -5.30 -1.55 -1.65
C LEU A 57 -5.72 -1.23 -3.09
N ALA A 58 -4.83 -1.39 -4.08
CA ALA A 58 -5.18 -1.19 -5.49
C ALA A 58 -6.21 -2.21 -5.99
N VAL A 59 -6.06 -3.49 -5.62
CA VAL A 59 -7.05 -4.53 -5.95
C VAL A 59 -8.37 -4.27 -5.24
N CYS A 60 -8.36 -3.93 -3.93
CA CYS A 60 -9.58 -3.59 -3.21
C CYS A 60 -10.30 -2.39 -3.84
N MET A 61 -9.57 -1.34 -4.25
CA MET A 61 -10.15 -0.17 -4.92
C MET A 61 -10.77 -0.54 -6.27
N LEU A 62 -10.14 -1.41 -7.05
CA LEU A 62 -10.71 -1.91 -8.31
C LEU A 62 -12.00 -2.69 -8.06
N LEU A 63 -11.99 -3.63 -7.10
CA LEU A 63 -13.16 -4.42 -6.73
C LEU A 63 -14.30 -3.52 -6.23
N MET A 64 -14.00 -2.54 -5.36
CA MET A 64 -14.96 -1.56 -4.87
C MET A 64 -15.57 -0.73 -5.99
N ALA A 65 -14.77 -0.28 -6.96
CA ALA A 65 -15.26 0.51 -8.10
C ALA A 65 -16.18 -0.33 -8.99
N VAL A 66 -15.76 -1.53 -9.39
CA VAL A 66 -16.55 -2.41 -10.27
C VAL A 66 -17.84 -2.86 -9.58
N SER A 67 -17.75 -3.36 -8.35
CA SER A 67 -18.92 -3.79 -7.58
C SER A 67 -19.86 -2.62 -7.25
N GLY A 68 -19.31 -1.43 -7.00
CA GLY A 68 -20.07 -0.20 -6.77
C GLY A 68 -20.91 0.17 -7.99
N LEU A 69 -20.36 0.04 -9.21
CA LEU A 69 -21.11 0.23 -10.45
C LEU A 69 -22.26 -0.78 -10.58
N LEU A 70 -22.03 -2.06 -10.26
CA LEU A 70 -23.05 -3.11 -10.35
C LEU A 70 -24.25 -2.87 -9.42
N ILE A 71 -24.02 -2.29 -8.24
CA ILE A 71 -25.09 -2.03 -7.25
C ILE A 71 -25.74 -0.64 -7.42
N TRP A 72 -25.22 0.21 -8.31
CA TRP A 72 -25.68 1.59 -8.45
C TRP A 72 -26.98 1.69 -9.28
N ARG A 73 -28.09 1.34 -8.63
CA ARG A 73 -29.43 1.25 -9.23
C ARG A 73 -29.99 2.55 -9.78
N ALA A 74 -29.54 3.70 -9.29
CA ALA A 74 -30.02 4.99 -9.75
C ALA A 74 -29.66 5.28 -11.22
N TRP A 75 -28.57 4.69 -11.73
CA TRP A 75 -28.09 4.91 -13.09
C TRP A 75 -28.01 3.63 -13.93
N PHE A 76 -27.88 2.46 -13.30
CA PHE A 76 -27.68 1.19 -14.00
C PHE A 76 -28.71 0.13 -13.57
N GLY A 77 -29.23 -0.62 -14.55
CA GLY A 77 -30.20 -1.71 -14.36
C GLY A 77 -29.62 -3.07 -14.70
N PHE A 78 -28.68 -3.57 -13.89
CA PHE A 78 -28.09 -4.91 -14.09
C PHE A 78 -29.01 -6.04 -13.59
N ASP A 79 -28.77 -7.25 -14.09
CA ASP A 79 -29.44 -8.48 -13.61
C ASP A 79 -29.30 -8.64 -12.09
N ILE A 80 -30.34 -9.22 -11.46
CA ILE A 80 -30.40 -9.40 -10.00
C ILE A 80 -29.23 -10.24 -9.46
N THR A 81 -28.74 -11.21 -10.23
CA THR A 81 -27.60 -12.06 -9.86
C THR A 81 -26.33 -11.22 -9.79
N LEU A 82 -26.10 -10.35 -10.78
CA LEU A 82 -24.95 -9.44 -10.80
C LEU A 82 -25.02 -8.41 -9.68
N VAL A 83 -26.21 -7.87 -9.38
CA VAL A 83 -26.39 -6.93 -8.26
C VAL A 83 -26.08 -7.60 -6.92
N ARG A 84 -26.56 -8.83 -6.70
CA ARG A 84 -26.29 -9.59 -5.47
C ARG A 84 -24.81 -9.92 -5.32
N LEU A 85 -24.17 -10.38 -6.39
CA LEU A 85 -22.73 -10.63 -6.41
C LEU A 85 -21.95 -9.35 -6.14
N GLY A 86 -22.33 -8.25 -6.79
CA GLY A 86 -21.77 -6.92 -6.58
C GLY A 86 -21.86 -6.51 -5.12
N ALA A 87 -23.02 -6.66 -4.47
CA ALA A 87 -23.20 -6.31 -3.07
C ALA A 87 -22.26 -7.09 -2.13
N VAL A 88 -22.12 -8.41 -2.35
CA VAL A 88 -21.23 -9.26 -1.54
C VAL A 88 -19.76 -8.87 -1.75
N VAL A 89 -19.34 -8.70 -3.01
CA VAL A 89 -17.96 -8.28 -3.33
C VAL A 89 -17.67 -6.90 -2.77
N HIS A 90 -18.62 -5.96 -2.85
CA HIS A 90 -18.46 -4.61 -2.32
C HIS A 90 -18.29 -4.62 -0.80
N ALA A 91 -19.16 -5.34 -0.09
CA ALA A 91 -19.08 -5.45 1.36
C ALA A 91 -17.78 -6.13 1.81
N ALA A 92 -17.37 -7.23 1.17
CA ALA A 92 -16.13 -7.93 1.48
C ALA A 92 -14.89 -7.08 1.19
N ALA A 93 -14.82 -6.45 0.01
CA ALA A 93 -13.72 -5.57 -0.36
C ALA A 93 -13.62 -4.36 0.58
N GLY A 94 -14.77 -3.78 0.98
CA GLY A 94 -14.84 -2.70 1.95
C GLY A 94 -14.29 -3.12 3.32
N ALA A 95 -14.72 -4.27 3.84
CA ALA A 95 -14.24 -4.80 5.13
C ALA A 95 -12.72 -5.04 5.12
N VAL A 96 -12.20 -5.68 4.07
CA VAL A 96 -10.75 -5.91 3.90
C VAL A 96 -10.00 -4.58 3.81
N MET A 97 -10.51 -3.62 3.04
CA MET A 97 -9.87 -2.32 2.87
C MET A 97 -9.80 -1.53 4.18
N ILE A 98 -10.84 -1.58 5.01
CA ILE A 98 -10.82 -0.99 6.36
C ILE A 98 -9.69 -1.63 7.19
N GLY A 99 -9.58 -2.96 7.19
CA GLY A 99 -8.49 -3.69 7.85
C GLY A 99 -7.10 -3.25 7.39
N LEU A 100 -6.89 -3.17 6.08
CA LEU A 100 -5.63 -2.72 5.49
C LEU A 100 -5.29 -1.26 5.86
N ILE A 101 -6.29 -0.37 5.88
CA ILE A 101 -6.10 1.02 6.29
C ILE A 101 -5.72 1.11 7.78
N MET A 102 -6.32 0.31 8.66
CA MET A 102 -5.93 0.27 10.07
C MET A 102 -4.46 -0.11 10.23
N VAL A 103 -4.01 -1.17 9.54
CA VAL A 103 -2.59 -1.57 9.54
C VAL A 103 -1.69 -0.48 8.96
N HIS A 104 -2.11 0.17 7.87
CA HIS A 104 -1.37 1.26 7.25
C HIS A 104 -1.17 2.46 8.19
N VAL A 105 -2.24 2.89 8.86
CA VAL A 105 -2.18 3.99 9.83
C VAL A 105 -1.32 3.62 11.02
N TYR A 106 -1.48 2.40 11.56
CA TYR A 106 -0.64 1.90 12.65
C TYR A 106 0.85 1.92 12.28
N ALA A 107 1.21 1.41 11.11
CA ALA A 107 2.59 1.41 10.63
C ALA A 107 3.17 2.83 10.50
N ALA A 108 2.37 3.80 10.02
CA ALA A 108 2.78 5.19 9.91
C ALA A 108 3.04 5.86 11.29
N ILE A 109 2.32 5.45 12.32
CA ILE A 109 2.51 5.92 13.71
C ILE A 109 3.71 5.24 14.38
N TRP A 110 3.91 3.95 14.10
CA TRP A 110 4.98 3.14 14.66
C TRP A 110 6.36 3.61 14.14
N VAL A 111 6.50 3.79 12.82
CA VAL A 111 7.73 4.30 12.21
C VAL A 111 7.81 5.82 12.34
N LYS A 112 8.47 6.30 13.39
CA LYS A 112 8.59 7.73 13.71
C LYS A 112 9.20 8.51 12.54
N GLY A 113 8.65 9.71 12.30
CA GLY A 113 9.03 10.57 11.17
C GLY A 113 8.23 10.35 9.88
N THR A 114 7.54 9.22 9.72
CA THR A 114 6.74 8.91 8.51
C THR A 114 5.59 9.89 8.29
N ILE A 115 4.82 10.23 9.34
CA ILE A 115 3.71 11.19 9.24
C ILE A 115 4.22 12.58 8.81
N ARG A 116 5.34 13.03 9.39
CA ARG A 116 6.00 14.28 8.98
C ARG A 116 6.43 14.22 7.51
N ALA A 117 6.98 13.09 7.07
CA ALA A 117 7.36 12.89 5.68
C ALA A 117 6.18 13.00 4.71
N MET A 118 5.01 12.48 5.09
CA MET A 118 3.79 12.59 4.28
C MET A 118 3.24 14.02 4.21
N TRP A 119 3.30 14.77 5.31
CA TRP A 119 2.77 16.14 5.37
C TRP A 119 3.69 17.16 4.69
N TYR A 120 5.00 17.05 4.92
CA TYR A 120 5.98 18.05 4.49
C TYR A 120 6.83 17.59 3.29
N GLY A 121 6.69 16.34 2.84
CA GLY A 121 7.40 15.81 1.69
C GLY A 121 8.90 15.57 1.88
N THR A 122 9.44 15.70 3.10
CA THR A 122 10.87 15.59 3.38
C THR A 122 11.19 14.64 4.53
N VAL A 123 12.36 14.00 4.48
CA VAL A 123 12.87 13.06 5.50
C VAL A 123 14.30 13.41 5.89
N THR A 124 14.70 13.05 7.11
CA THR A 124 16.09 13.22 7.54
C THR A 124 16.98 12.15 6.90
N ARG A 125 18.28 12.47 6.72
CA ARG A 125 19.26 11.51 6.19
C ARG A 125 19.38 10.27 7.06
N ALA A 126 19.36 10.44 8.38
CA ALA A 126 19.40 9.33 9.34
C ALA A 126 18.19 8.40 9.17
N TRP A 127 16.99 8.96 9.02
CA TRP A 127 15.78 8.17 8.79
C TRP A 127 15.86 7.37 7.49
N ALA A 128 16.29 8.02 6.40
CA ALA A 128 16.46 7.36 5.10
C ALA A 128 17.52 6.25 5.17
N LYS A 129 18.63 6.48 5.87
CA LYS A 129 19.68 5.48 6.08
C LYS A 129 19.21 4.30 6.93
N GLN A 130 18.35 4.51 7.92
CA GLN A 130 17.84 3.42 8.75
C GLN A 130 16.77 2.59 8.02
N HIS A 131 15.75 3.24 7.48
CA HIS A 131 14.55 2.54 6.98
C HIS A 131 14.60 2.21 5.48
N HIS A 132 15.41 2.95 4.70
CA HIS A 132 15.42 2.88 3.24
C HIS A 132 16.84 2.97 2.66
N ARG A 133 17.75 2.11 3.15
CA ARG A 133 19.19 2.09 2.80
C ARG A 133 19.47 2.15 1.30
N GLY A 134 18.78 1.33 0.51
CA GLY A 134 18.98 1.27 -0.95
C GLY A 134 18.56 2.58 -1.63
N TRP A 135 17.48 3.21 -1.17
CA TRP A 135 17.07 4.52 -1.67
C TRP A 135 18.03 5.65 -1.24
N TYR A 136 18.51 5.61 -0.01
CA TYR A 136 19.52 6.55 0.47
C TYR A 136 20.78 6.52 -0.40
N ARG A 137 21.29 5.33 -0.74
CA ARG A 137 22.44 5.17 -1.64
C ARG A 137 22.15 5.67 -3.06
N GLN A 138 20.96 5.40 -3.59
CA GLN A 138 20.56 5.90 -4.92
C GLN A 138 20.54 7.43 -4.99
N VAL A 139 20.07 8.10 -3.94
CA VAL A 139 19.94 9.58 -3.92
C VAL A 139 21.27 10.26 -3.60
N THR A 140 22.10 9.65 -2.74
CA THR A 140 23.32 10.30 -2.23
C THR A 140 24.62 9.80 -2.85
N GLY A 141 24.59 8.67 -3.56
CA GLY A 141 25.79 8.00 -4.10
C GLY A 141 26.68 7.37 -3.03
N LYS A 142 26.22 7.28 -1.77
CA LYS A 142 26.94 6.73 -0.61
C LYS A 142 26.14 5.59 0.01
#